data_AF-A0A848IGB0-F1
#
_entry.id   AF-A0A848IGB0-F1
#
_cell.length_a   1.000
_cell.length_b   1.000
_cell.length_c   1.000
_cell.angle_alpha   90.00
_cell.angle_beta   90.00
_cell.angle_gamma   90.00
#
_symmetry.space_group_name_H-M   'P 1'
#
loop_
_entity.id
_entity.type
_entity.pdbx_description
1 polymer ?
#
loop_
_entity_poly.entity_id
_entity_poly.type
_entity_poly.pdbx_seq_one_letter_code
_entity_poly.pdbx_strand_id
1 'polypeptide(L)'
;MAQRKTPFLTIDKSYLRACRADDLIQYSTDYRFVLPEALVYEVVKDSATSRASLFRKFPRSPDPYTVAVSIPLALAREMEQHKPYCHEGARPRDLSIHDSLANPEYELTESQRSATENVLREVESDMNTVLWLAKDWQVNHADSFSGSDEERSKGRQMLDQEICSEDFVLPKYAHAVSQPWSVHRKPVPVDLLTREWANFRWFQVNALFALDIAVRYPDLEILKKSPNALKKLNHDILDARGLLTALFVDGGFATQEEKLQRFWTLLNPDGLLVSKPNTTPGDS
;
A
#
# COMPACT_ATOMS: atom_id res chain seq x y z
N MET A 1 -1.54 21.16 28.37
CA MET A 1 -1.17 19.78 28.01
C MET A 1 -1.77 19.48 26.65
N ALA A 2 -0.95 19.34 25.61
CA ALA A 2 -1.46 18.90 24.31
C ALA A 2 -2.01 17.47 24.47
N GLN A 3 -3.27 17.24 24.08
CA GLN A 3 -3.81 15.88 24.01
C GLN A 3 -2.89 15.08 23.10
N ARG A 4 -2.28 14.01 23.64
CA ARG A 4 -1.48 13.08 22.85
C ARG A 4 -2.43 12.46 21.83
N LYS A 5 -2.20 12.74 20.55
CA LYS A 5 -3.04 12.22 19.48
C LYS A 5 -2.89 10.69 19.45
N THR A 6 -4.00 9.97 19.41
CA THR A 6 -3.97 8.51 19.25
C THR A 6 -3.34 8.17 17.90
N PRO A 7 -2.25 7.39 17.85
CA PRO A 7 -1.59 7.01 16.59
C PRO A 7 -2.50 6.14 15.72
N PHE A 8 -2.19 6.08 14.43
CA PHE A 8 -2.91 5.22 13.50
C PHE A 8 -2.28 3.83 13.39
N LEU A 9 -3.07 2.83 13.02
CA LEU A 9 -2.59 1.51 12.63
C LEU A 9 -3.28 1.11 11.33
N THR A 10 -2.50 1.08 10.25
CA THR A 10 -2.99 0.66 8.93
C THR A 10 -3.05 -0.86 8.89
N ILE A 11 -4.23 -1.40 8.58
CA ILE A 11 -4.47 -2.84 8.53
C ILE A 11 -4.39 -3.31 7.08
N ASP A 12 -3.58 -4.34 6.82
CA ASP A 12 -3.55 -5.08 5.57
C ASP A 12 -4.51 -6.28 5.58
N LYS A 13 -4.92 -6.75 4.40
CA LYS A 13 -5.84 -7.87 4.24
C LYS A 13 -5.29 -9.17 4.82
N SER A 14 -4.00 -9.42 4.64
CA SER A 14 -3.36 -10.64 5.15
C SER A 14 -3.42 -10.71 6.68
N TYR A 15 -3.20 -9.58 7.36
CA TYR A 15 -3.34 -9.47 8.81
C TYR A 15 -4.80 -9.61 9.24
N LEU A 16 -5.72 -8.90 8.58
CA LEU A 16 -7.15 -8.98 8.88
C LEU A 16 -7.70 -10.40 8.72
N ARG A 17 -7.16 -11.19 7.79
CA ARG A 17 -7.51 -12.62 7.63
C ARG A 17 -6.97 -13.46 8.78
N ALA A 18 -5.72 -13.24 9.19
CA ALA A 18 -5.04 -14.04 10.21
C ALA A 18 -5.47 -13.73 11.65
N CYS A 19 -5.82 -12.48 11.97
CA CYS A 19 -6.12 -12.07 13.34
C CYS A 19 -7.49 -12.54 13.83
N ARG A 20 -7.65 -12.63 15.14
CA ARG A 20 -8.94 -12.79 15.84
C ARG A 20 -9.57 -11.41 16.07
N ALA A 21 -10.84 -11.39 16.45
CA ALA A 21 -11.51 -10.14 16.82
C ALA A 21 -10.87 -9.53 18.08
N ASP A 22 -10.48 -10.37 19.04
CA ASP A 22 -9.83 -9.93 20.29
C ASP A 22 -8.51 -9.20 20.05
N ASP A 23 -7.75 -9.59 19.01
CA ASP A 23 -6.53 -8.87 18.62
C ASP A 23 -6.84 -7.42 18.24
N LEU A 24 -7.86 -7.20 17.41
CA LEU A 24 -8.26 -5.86 17.00
C LEU A 24 -8.88 -5.07 18.16
N ILE A 25 -9.61 -5.72 19.06
CA ILE A 25 -10.13 -5.06 20.26
C ILE A 25 -8.97 -4.57 21.13
N GLN A 26 -7.93 -5.39 21.32
CA GLN A 26 -6.76 -4.99 22.08
C GLN A 26 -6.04 -3.79 21.44
N TYR A 27 -5.73 -3.85 20.14
CA TYR A 27 -5.06 -2.74 19.45
C TYR A 27 -5.92 -1.46 19.41
N SER A 28 -7.25 -1.57 19.41
CA SER A 28 -8.14 -0.41 19.42
C SER A 28 -8.05 0.46 20.68
N THR A 29 -7.44 -0.05 21.75
CA THR A 29 -7.20 0.72 22.98
C THR A 29 -6.12 1.78 22.79
N ASP A 30 -5.12 1.50 21.96
CA ASP A 30 -3.94 2.34 21.76
C ASP A 30 -3.88 2.99 20.37
N TYR A 31 -4.59 2.43 19.39
CA TYR A 31 -4.50 2.84 17.98
C TYR A 31 -5.88 3.10 17.37
N ARG A 32 -5.90 4.03 16.42
CA ARG A 32 -7.03 4.21 15.48
C ARG A 32 -6.75 3.42 14.21
N PHE A 33 -7.65 2.51 13.87
CA PHE A 33 -7.49 1.72 12.65
C PHE A 33 -7.70 2.55 11.40
N VAL A 34 -6.87 2.29 10.38
CA VAL A 34 -6.97 2.90 9.06
C VAL A 34 -7.06 1.77 8.03
N LEU A 35 -8.11 1.81 7.21
CA LEU A 35 -8.26 0.89 6.09
C LEU A 35 -7.84 1.58 4.81
N PRO A 36 -6.84 1.06 4.08
CA PRO A 36 -6.56 1.50 2.73
C PRO A 36 -7.77 1.27 1.83
N GLU A 37 -7.99 2.16 0.86
CA GLU A 37 -9.05 1.96 -0.15
C GLU A 37 -8.85 0.65 -0.93
N ALA A 38 -7.59 0.25 -1.16
CA ALA A 38 -7.24 -1.04 -1.75
C ALA A 38 -7.78 -2.22 -0.94
N LEU A 39 -7.65 -2.19 0.40
CA LEU A 39 -8.22 -3.21 1.28
C LEU A 39 -9.75 -3.24 1.17
N VAL A 40 -10.39 -2.08 1.21
CA VAL A 40 -11.87 -1.99 1.12
C VAL A 40 -12.33 -2.58 -0.20
N TYR A 41 -11.71 -2.20 -1.32
CA TYR A 41 -11.98 -2.78 -2.64
C TYR A 41 -11.85 -4.30 -2.64
N GLU A 42 -10.74 -4.80 -2.10
CA GLU A 42 -10.41 -6.21 -2.09
C GLU A 42 -11.36 -7.07 -1.25
N VAL A 43 -11.88 -6.52 -0.15
CA VAL A 43 -12.79 -7.22 0.76
C VAL A 43 -14.22 -7.13 0.25
N VAL A 44 -14.60 -5.99 -0.35
CA VAL A 44 -15.92 -5.79 -0.96
C VAL A 44 -16.13 -6.70 -2.18
N LYS A 45 -15.08 -6.96 -2.95
CA LYS A 45 -15.09 -7.88 -4.12
C LYS A 45 -15.12 -9.36 -3.73
N ASP A 46 -14.77 -9.71 -2.49
CA ASP A 46 -14.79 -11.08 -2.01
C ASP A 46 -16.23 -11.59 -1.83
N SER A 47 -16.41 -12.87 -1.50
CA SER A 47 -17.75 -13.41 -1.23
C SER A 47 -18.42 -12.67 -0.06
N ALA A 48 -19.75 -12.58 -0.06
CA ALA A 48 -20.49 -11.88 0.99
C ALA A 48 -20.20 -12.44 2.39
N THR A 49 -20.01 -13.75 2.50
CA THR A 49 -19.62 -14.44 3.75
C THR A 49 -18.20 -14.10 4.17
N SER A 50 -17.23 -14.09 3.23
CA SER A 50 -15.84 -13.69 3.50
C SER A 50 -15.78 -12.24 3.97
N ARG A 51 -16.39 -11.33 3.21
CA ARG A 51 -16.51 -9.90 3.53
C ARG A 51 -17.07 -9.69 4.94
N ALA A 52 -18.23 -10.28 5.23
CA ALA A 52 -18.88 -10.17 6.54
C ALA A 52 -17.99 -10.70 7.67
N SER A 53 -17.30 -11.82 7.46
CA SER A 53 -16.40 -12.40 8.46
C SER A 53 -15.23 -11.49 8.83
N LEU A 54 -14.70 -10.73 7.86
CA LEU A 54 -13.58 -9.81 8.08
C LEU A 54 -14.05 -8.52 8.78
N PHE A 55 -15.16 -7.92 8.33
CA PHE A 55 -15.67 -6.71 8.96
C PHE A 55 -16.17 -6.93 10.39
N ARG A 56 -16.69 -8.12 10.72
CA ARG A 56 -17.11 -8.49 12.09
C ARG A 56 -15.99 -8.50 13.12
N LYS A 57 -14.72 -8.53 12.69
CA LYS A 57 -13.57 -8.54 13.61
C LYS A 57 -13.32 -7.17 14.25
N PHE A 58 -13.78 -6.08 13.62
CA PHE A 58 -13.57 -4.74 14.16
C PHE A 58 -14.44 -4.50 15.41
N PRO A 59 -13.98 -3.64 16.34
CA PRO A 59 -14.74 -3.30 17.53
C PRO A 59 -16.11 -2.72 17.18
N ARG A 60 -17.16 -3.10 17.90
CA ARG A 60 -18.49 -2.46 17.79
C ARG A 60 -18.46 -1.09 18.44
N SER A 61 -18.04 -0.09 17.69
CA SER A 61 -18.03 1.32 18.09
C SER A 61 -18.59 2.18 16.95
N PRO A 62 -18.97 3.43 17.19
CA PRO A 62 -19.40 4.34 16.12
C PRO A 62 -18.33 4.56 15.05
N ASP A 63 -17.04 4.52 15.44
CA ASP A 63 -15.89 4.78 14.59
C ASP A 63 -14.85 3.65 14.66
N PRO A 64 -15.18 2.44 14.17
CA PRO A 64 -14.32 1.25 14.32
C PRO A 64 -13.00 1.37 13.58
N TYR A 65 -12.96 2.18 12.52
CA TYR A 65 -11.79 2.48 11.70
C TYR A 65 -12.09 3.72 10.87
N THR A 66 -11.07 4.37 10.31
CA THR A 66 -11.25 5.33 9.22
C THR A 66 -10.84 4.70 7.89
N VAL A 67 -11.45 5.13 6.79
CA VAL A 67 -11.00 4.74 5.45
C VAL A 67 -10.09 5.83 4.92
N ALA A 68 -8.86 5.46 4.55
CA ALA A 68 -7.87 6.39 4.02
C ALA A 68 -8.41 7.14 2.78
N VAL A 69 -7.86 8.32 2.52
CA VAL A 69 -8.09 8.98 1.24
C VAL A 69 -7.52 8.10 0.11
N SER A 70 -8.07 8.15 -1.09
CA SER A 70 -7.49 7.44 -2.23
C SER A 70 -6.08 7.97 -2.51
N ILE A 71 -5.17 7.07 -2.91
CA ILE A 71 -3.79 7.44 -3.25
C ILE A 71 -3.76 8.56 -4.31
N PRO A 72 -4.51 8.47 -5.43
CA PRO A 72 -4.48 9.54 -6.43
C PRO A 72 -4.89 10.90 -5.86
N LEU A 73 -5.85 10.94 -4.93
CA LEU A 73 -6.29 12.18 -4.30
C LEU A 73 -5.27 12.71 -3.28
N ALA A 74 -4.58 11.85 -2.52
CA ALA A 74 -3.46 12.28 -1.67
C ALA A 74 -2.38 12.96 -2.51
N LEU A 75 -1.94 12.30 -3.59
CA LEU A 75 -0.92 12.81 -4.50
C LEU A 75 -1.36 14.11 -5.17
N ALA A 76 -2.61 14.20 -5.62
CA ALA A 76 -3.17 15.41 -6.24
C ALA A 76 -3.16 16.60 -5.28
N ARG A 77 -3.53 16.40 -4.01
CA ARG A 77 -3.53 17.46 -3.01
C ARG A 77 -2.13 18.01 -2.76
N GLU A 78 -1.12 17.16 -2.72
CA GLU A 78 0.27 17.62 -2.58
C GLU A 78 0.71 18.48 -3.77
N MET A 79 0.35 18.06 -4.99
CA MET A 79 0.65 18.81 -6.22
C MET A 79 -0.09 20.16 -6.26
N GLU A 80 -1.34 20.22 -5.80
CA GLU A 80 -2.14 21.44 -5.76
C GLU A 80 -1.70 22.43 -4.67
N GLN A 81 -1.33 21.90 -3.49
CA GLN A 81 -1.07 22.71 -2.31
C GLN A 81 0.42 22.98 -2.06
N HIS A 82 1.30 22.28 -2.76
CA HIS A 82 2.75 22.29 -2.55
C HIS A 82 3.12 22.07 -1.08
N LYS A 83 2.44 21.12 -0.42
CA LYS A 83 2.68 20.71 0.96
C LYS A 83 2.49 19.20 1.10
N PRO A 84 3.21 18.54 2.02
CA PRO A 84 2.97 17.14 2.36
C PRO A 84 1.51 16.88 2.70
N TYR A 85 0.98 15.75 2.25
CA TYR A 85 -0.35 15.29 2.60
C TYR A 85 -0.38 14.93 4.09
N CYS A 86 -1.39 15.45 4.80
CA CYS A 86 -1.63 15.11 6.19
C CYS A 86 -2.96 14.35 6.32
N HIS A 87 -2.91 13.13 6.85
CA HIS A 87 -4.11 12.30 7.05
C HIS A 87 -5.09 12.91 8.06
N GLU A 88 -4.60 13.75 8.99
CA GLU A 88 -5.38 14.33 10.09
C GLU A 88 -6.53 15.25 9.64
N GLY A 89 -6.58 15.63 8.36
CA GLY A 89 -7.67 16.39 7.74
C GLY A 89 -8.62 15.56 6.88
N ALA A 90 -8.49 14.22 6.84
CA ALA A 90 -9.45 13.37 6.16
C ALA A 90 -10.79 13.46 6.88
N ARG A 91 -11.83 13.96 6.18
CA ARG A 91 -13.19 14.03 6.72
C ARG A 91 -13.58 12.65 7.25
N PRO A 92 -14.29 12.57 8.40
CA PRO A 92 -14.92 11.32 8.81
C PRO A 92 -15.71 10.79 7.61
N ARG A 93 -15.32 9.64 7.08
CA ARG A 93 -16.16 8.96 6.10
C ARG A 93 -17.36 8.44 6.86
N ASP A 94 -18.53 8.46 6.23
CA ASP A 94 -19.71 7.85 6.83
C ASP A 94 -19.47 6.34 6.96
N LEU A 95 -19.35 5.87 8.20
CA LEU A 95 -19.16 4.46 8.55
C LEU A 95 -20.49 3.76 8.86
N SER A 96 -21.63 4.41 8.60
CA SER A 96 -22.97 3.80 8.72
C SER A 96 -23.11 2.49 7.95
N ILE A 97 -22.27 2.28 6.93
CA ILE A 97 -22.23 1.05 6.15
C ILE A 97 -21.49 -0.10 6.84
N HIS A 98 -20.78 0.11 7.95
CA HIS A 98 -20.03 -0.94 8.64
C HIS A 98 -20.88 -2.17 8.93
N ASP A 99 -22.04 -1.96 9.56
CA ASP A 99 -22.97 -3.04 9.92
C ASP A 99 -23.50 -3.77 8.68
N SER A 100 -23.71 -3.02 7.59
CA SER A 100 -24.07 -3.61 6.29
C SER A 100 -22.93 -4.49 5.74
N LEU A 101 -21.69 -4.01 5.75
CA LEU A 101 -20.54 -4.78 5.27
C LEU A 101 -20.25 -6.02 6.13
N ALA A 102 -20.57 -5.96 7.42
CA ALA A 102 -20.51 -7.07 8.38
C ALA A 102 -21.70 -8.06 8.28
N ASN A 103 -22.66 -7.82 7.39
CA ASN A 103 -23.81 -8.69 7.15
C ASN A 103 -23.62 -9.55 5.87
N PRO A 104 -23.70 -10.89 5.95
CA PRO A 104 -23.56 -11.78 4.80
C PRO A 104 -24.73 -11.66 3.81
N GLU A 105 -25.90 -11.20 4.26
CA GLU A 105 -27.07 -10.98 3.40
C GLU A 105 -27.04 -9.62 2.69
N TYR A 106 -26.05 -8.78 3.00
CA TYR A 106 -25.93 -7.48 2.37
C TYR A 106 -25.47 -7.61 0.92
N GLU A 107 -26.24 -7.03 0.02
CA GLU A 107 -25.85 -6.85 -1.38
C GLU A 107 -25.35 -5.43 -1.61
N LEU A 108 -24.26 -5.32 -2.36
CA LEU A 108 -23.74 -4.01 -2.76
C LEU A 108 -24.76 -3.29 -3.63
N THR A 109 -24.85 -1.96 -3.48
CA THR A 109 -25.62 -1.13 -4.40
C THR A 109 -24.93 -1.03 -5.75
N GLU A 110 -25.66 -0.63 -6.79
CA GLU A 110 -25.07 -0.45 -8.11
C GLU A 110 -23.98 0.62 -8.12
N SER A 111 -24.19 1.73 -7.40
CA SER A 111 -23.19 2.78 -7.23
C SER A 111 -21.90 2.26 -6.58
N GLN A 112 -22.01 1.35 -5.61
CA GLN A 112 -20.83 0.73 -4.97
C GLN A 112 -20.11 -0.22 -5.92
N ARG A 113 -20.86 -1.00 -6.71
CA ARG A 113 -20.28 -1.85 -7.76
C ARG A 113 -19.52 -1.00 -8.78
N SER A 114 -20.12 0.06 -9.32
CA SER A 114 -19.43 0.97 -10.25
C SER A 114 -18.22 1.67 -9.61
N ALA A 115 -18.28 1.99 -8.30
CA ALA A 115 -17.12 2.56 -7.60
C ALA A 115 -15.94 1.58 -7.55
N THR A 116 -16.19 0.27 -7.44
CA THR A 116 -15.11 -0.73 -7.51
C THR A 116 -14.45 -0.82 -8.90
N GLU A 117 -15.19 -0.51 -9.97
CA GLU A 117 -14.62 -0.45 -11.34
C GLU A 117 -13.68 0.74 -11.52
N ASN A 118 -13.93 1.87 -10.85
CA ASN A 118 -13.01 3.00 -10.85
C ASN A 118 -11.65 2.60 -10.25
N VAL A 119 -11.65 1.90 -9.11
CA VAL A 119 -10.41 1.43 -8.47
C VAL A 119 -9.60 0.54 -9.42
N LEU A 120 -10.26 -0.32 -10.21
CA LEU A 120 -9.59 -1.17 -11.19
C LEU A 120 -8.85 -0.35 -12.26
N ARG A 121 -9.49 0.68 -12.82
CA ARG A 121 -8.84 1.57 -13.80
C ARG A 121 -7.63 2.30 -13.22
N GLU A 122 -7.69 2.68 -11.96
CA GLU A 122 -6.53 3.30 -11.32
C GLU A 122 -5.41 2.29 -11.05
N VAL A 123 -5.73 1.05 -10.68
CA VAL A 123 -4.75 -0.04 -10.52
C VAL A 123 -4.03 -0.31 -11.85
N GLU A 124 -4.76 -0.31 -12.97
CA GLU A 124 -4.16 -0.42 -14.31
C GLU A 124 -3.20 0.73 -14.62
N SER A 125 -3.53 1.96 -14.21
CA SER A 125 -2.64 3.11 -14.35
C SER A 125 -1.34 2.95 -13.54
N ASP A 126 -1.44 2.49 -12.30
CA ASP A 126 -0.26 2.26 -11.45
C ASP A 126 0.61 1.12 -11.99
N MET A 127 -0.02 0.07 -12.55
CA MET A 127 0.67 -1.04 -13.19
C MET A 127 1.60 -0.59 -14.31
N ASN A 128 1.18 0.36 -15.15
CA ASN A 128 2.04 0.90 -16.22
C ASN A 128 3.30 1.57 -15.68
N THR A 129 3.19 2.31 -14.57
CA THR A 129 4.33 2.96 -13.92
C THR A 129 5.31 1.92 -13.39
N VAL A 130 4.80 0.90 -12.69
CA VAL A 130 5.61 -0.17 -12.11
C VAL A 130 6.30 -1.00 -13.20
N LEU A 131 5.63 -1.29 -14.31
CA LEU A 131 6.24 -2.02 -15.43
C LEU A 131 7.30 -1.21 -16.16
N TRP A 132 7.11 0.10 -16.29
CA TRP A 132 8.15 0.98 -16.83
C TRP A 132 9.39 0.99 -15.94
N LEU A 133 9.22 1.13 -14.62
CA LEU A 133 10.32 1.03 -13.65
C LEU A 133 10.98 -0.36 -13.68
N ALA A 134 10.20 -1.43 -13.79
CA ALA A 134 10.73 -2.79 -13.85
C ALA A 134 11.61 -2.97 -15.10
N LYS A 135 11.20 -2.37 -16.22
CA LYS A 135 12.01 -2.37 -17.44
C LYS A 135 13.27 -1.52 -17.29
N ASP A 136 13.19 -0.35 -16.64
CA ASP A 136 14.35 0.49 -16.32
C ASP A 136 15.39 -0.31 -15.51
N TRP A 137 14.94 -1.04 -14.49
CA TRP A 137 15.79 -1.91 -13.70
C TRP A 137 16.51 -2.96 -14.55
N GLN A 138 15.77 -3.69 -15.38
CA GLN A 138 16.35 -4.75 -16.22
C GLN A 138 17.39 -4.22 -17.23
N VAL A 139 17.24 -2.98 -17.70
CA VAL A 139 18.16 -2.38 -18.69
C VAL A 139 19.37 -1.75 -18.00
N ASN A 140 19.14 -0.93 -16.97
CA ASN A 140 20.18 -0.09 -16.39
C ASN A 140 20.91 -0.77 -15.21
N HIS A 141 20.39 -1.88 -14.70
CA HIS A 141 20.97 -2.62 -13.59
C HIS A 141 21.08 -4.13 -13.90
N ALA A 142 21.24 -4.48 -15.18
CA ALA A 142 21.33 -5.87 -15.65
C ALA A 142 22.37 -6.70 -14.88
N ASP A 143 23.52 -6.10 -14.58
CA ASP A 143 24.61 -6.75 -13.85
C ASP A 143 24.18 -7.19 -12.44
N SER A 144 23.28 -6.43 -11.79
CA SER A 144 22.74 -6.76 -10.46
C SER A 144 21.84 -8.00 -10.45
N PHE A 145 21.43 -8.47 -11.63
CA PHE A 145 20.61 -9.67 -11.82
C PHE A 145 21.37 -10.83 -12.47
N SER A 146 22.68 -10.67 -12.67
CA SER A 146 23.56 -11.66 -13.31
C SER A 146 24.46 -12.37 -12.29
N GLY A 147 25.11 -13.45 -12.70
CA GLY A 147 26.04 -14.21 -11.85
C GLY A 147 25.38 -15.27 -10.96
N SER A 148 26.09 -15.65 -9.90
CA SER A 148 25.69 -16.62 -8.89
C SER A 148 24.49 -16.14 -8.05
N ASP A 149 23.84 -17.06 -7.34
CA ASP A 149 22.73 -16.72 -6.43
C ASP A 149 23.13 -15.71 -5.36
N GLU A 150 24.35 -15.81 -4.85
CA GLU A 150 24.91 -14.90 -3.85
C GLU A 150 25.14 -13.49 -4.42
N GLU A 151 25.70 -13.39 -5.63
CA GLU A 151 25.90 -12.12 -6.32
C GLU A 151 24.57 -11.43 -6.63
N ARG A 152 23.58 -12.17 -7.12
CA ARG A 152 22.23 -11.65 -7.37
C ARG A 152 21.53 -11.20 -6.10
N SER A 153 21.67 -11.95 -5.01
CA SER A 153 21.10 -11.60 -3.72
C SER A 153 21.72 -10.29 -3.17
N LYS A 154 23.04 -10.16 -3.27
CA LYS A 154 23.78 -8.96 -2.88
C LYS A 154 23.41 -7.75 -3.76
N GLY A 155 23.34 -7.94 -5.08
CA GLY A 155 22.93 -6.90 -6.02
C GLY A 155 21.52 -6.38 -5.70
N ARG A 156 20.57 -7.28 -5.47
CA ARG A 156 19.21 -6.92 -5.03
C ARG A 156 19.21 -6.14 -3.71
N GLN A 157 19.97 -6.59 -2.71
CA GLN A 157 20.03 -5.91 -1.41
C GLN A 157 20.60 -4.49 -1.55
N MET A 158 21.59 -4.28 -2.41
CA MET A 158 22.14 -2.95 -2.68
C MET A 158 21.10 -2.04 -3.33
N LEU A 159 20.34 -2.54 -4.32
CA LEU A 159 19.28 -1.76 -4.97
C LEU A 159 18.12 -1.45 -4.00
N ASP A 160 17.72 -2.40 -3.15
CA ASP A 160 16.72 -2.16 -2.10
C ASP A 160 17.13 -1.00 -1.18
N GLN A 161 18.40 -0.93 -0.78
CA GLN A 161 18.95 0.16 0.04
C GLN A 161 19.02 1.48 -0.72
N GLU A 162 19.46 1.43 -1.98
CA GLU A 162 19.57 2.61 -2.85
C GLU A 162 18.21 3.29 -3.02
N ILE A 163 17.15 2.51 -3.29
CA ILE A 163 15.76 3.01 -3.41
C ILE A 163 15.28 3.74 -2.15
N CYS A 164 15.79 3.36 -0.98
CA CYS A 164 15.42 3.97 0.30
C CYS A 164 16.13 5.30 0.58
N SER A 165 17.14 5.67 -0.23
CA SER A 165 17.91 6.92 -0.09
C SER A 165 17.27 8.09 -0.86
N GLU A 166 17.39 9.31 -0.31
CA GLU A 166 16.96 10.53 -1.02
C GLU A 166 17.79 10.78 -2.29
N ASP A 167 19.09 10.51 -2.21
CA ASP A 167 20.05 10.69 -3.31
C ASP A 167 19.65 9.88 -4.56
N PHE A 168 18.98 8.75 -4.37
CA PHE A 168 18.39 7.99 -5.47
C PHE A 168 17.02 8.51 -5.90
N VAL A 169 16.13 8.74 -4.92
CA VAL A 169 14.70 9.03 -5.20
C VAL A 169 14.53 10.34 -5.96
N LEU A 170 15.20 11.41 -5.55
CA LEU A 170 15.01 12.73 -6.15
C LEU A 170 15.33 12.77 -7.66
N PRO A 171 16.52 12.35 -8.13
CA PRO A 171 16.83 12.37 -9.56
C PRO A 171 15.98 11.40 -10.37
N LYS A 172 15.69 10.21 -9.83
CA LYS A 172 14.87 9.20 -10.53
C LYS A 172 13.39 9.60 -10.59
N TYR A 173 12.86 10.22 -9.54
CA TYR A 173 11.52 10.82 -9.55
C TYR A 173 11.44 11.88 -10.64
N ALA A 174 12.39 12.82 -10.68
CA ALA A 174 12.47 13.87 -11.70
C ALA A 174 12.44 13.29 -13.13
N HIS A 175 13.18 12.21 -13.37
CA HIS A 175 13.21 11.53 -14.65
C HIS A 175 11.91 10.77 -14.97
N ALA A 176 11.31 10.10 -13.99
CA ALA A 176 10.07 9.35 -14.16
C ALA A 176 8.90 10.27 -14.47
N VAL A 177 8.79 11.41 -13.77
CA VAL A 177 7.72 12.38 -14.00
C VAL A 177 7.92 13.20 -15.27
N SER A 178 9.09 13.14 -15.93
CA SER A 178 9.29 13.72 -17.26
C SER A 178 8.88 12.80 -18.42
N GLN A 179 8.44 11.57 -18.16
CA GLN A 179 8.14 10.59 -19.22
C GLN A 179 6.77 10.84 -19.89
N PRO A 180 6.57 10.45 -21.16
CA PRO A 180 5.31 10.68 -21.89
C PRO A 180 4.05 10.03 -21.27
N TRP A 181 4.20 9.03 -20.42
CA TRP A 181 3.07 8.40 -19.71
C TRP A 181 2.69 9.15 -18.42
N SER A 182 3.52 10.08 -17.92
CA SER A 182 3.25 10.87 -16.71
C SER A 182 2.41 12.13 -16.98
N VAL A 183 2.10 12.42 -18.25
CA VAL A 183 1.58 13.70 -18.78
C VAL A 183 0.28 14.19 -18.13
N HIS A 184 -0.40 13.35 -17.36
CA HIS A 184 -1.62 13.69 -16.62
C HIS A 184 -1.39 14.21 -15.20
N ARG A 185 -0.13 14.35 -14.72
CA ARG A 185 0.18 14.88 -13.38
C ARG A 185 1.24 15.97 -13.48
N LYS A 186 0.92 17.21 -13.05
CA LYS A 186 1.95 18.22 -12.81
C LYS A 186 2.75 17.78 -11.58
N PRO A 187 3.99 17.33 -11.72
CA PRO A 187 4.70 16.74 -10.58
C PRO A 187 4.95 17.77 -9.49
N VAL A 188 5.14 17.28 -8.27
CA VAL A 188 5.69 18.10 -7.18
C VAL A 188 7.10 18.53 -7.60
N PRO A 189 7.45 19.83 -7.50
CA PRO A 189 8.82 20.27 -7.74
C PRO A 189 9.83 19.51 -6.86
N VAL A 190 10.91 19.02 -7.47
CA VAL A 190 11.90 18.15 -6.81
C VAL A 190 12.55 18.83 -5.61
N ASP A 191 12.73 20.15 -5.68
CA ASP A 191 13.27 21.01 -4.62
C ASP A 191 12.37 21.11 -3.38
N LEU A 192 11.09 20.78 -3.51
CA LEU A 192 10.14 20.72 -2.39
C LEU A 192 9.96 19.31 -1.83
N LEU A 193 10.36 18.29 -2.58
CA LEU A 193 10.04 16.90 -2.29
C LEU A 193 10.94 16.34 -1.17
N THR A 194 10.32 15.92 -0.06
CA THR A 194 11.00 15.30 1.08
C THR A 194 10.33 13.99 1.48
N ARG A 195 10.88 13.24 2.44
CA ARG A 195 10.36 11.93 2.88
C ARG A 195 8.93 11.97 3.44
N GLU A 196 8.48 13.13 3.86
CA GLU A 196 7.15 13.38 4.40
C GLU A 196 6.07 13.41 3.31
N TRP A 197 6.46 13.54 2.03
CA TRP A 197 5.51 13.61 0.93
C TRP A 197 5.05 12.23 0.48
N ALA A 198 3.74 12.08 0.28
CA ALA A 198 3.14 10.92 -0.34
C ALA A 198 3.69 10.69 -1.76
N ASN A 199 4.02 11.73 -2.53
CA ASN A 199 4.67 11.60 -3.84
C ASN A 199 6.07 10.96 -3.75
N PHE A 200 6.86 11.32 -2.72
CA PHE A 200 8.17 10.73 -2.49
C PHE A 200 8.03 9.25 -2.15
N ARG A 201 7.15 8.94 -1.18
CA ARG A 201 6.87 7.56 -0.76
C ARG A 201 6.24 6.73 -1.87
N TRP A 202 5.39 7.31 -2.70
CA TRP A 202 4.79 6.66 -3.85
C TRP A 202 5.87 6.20 -4.84
N PHE A 203 6.86 7.05 -5.12
CA PHE A 203 7.96 6.66 -5.99
C PHE A 203 8.78 5.51 -5.38
N GLN A 204 9.18 5.64 -4.10
CA GLN A 204 9.93 4.59 -3.40
C GLN A 204 9.22 3.24 -3.41
N VAL A 205 7.93 3.23 -3.06
CA VAL A 205 7.13 2.00 -3.03
C VAL A 205 7.04 1.39 -4.42
N ASN A 206 6.71 2.17 -5.45
CA ASN A 206 6.64 1.64 -6.81
C ASN A 206 7.99 1.15 -7.33
N ALA A 207 9.09 1.80 -6.97
CA ALA A 207 10.44 1.37 -7.33
C ALA A 207 10.81 0.02 -6.69
N LEU A 208 10.48 -0.20 -5.41
CA LEU A 208 10.70 -1.48 -4.72
C LEU A 208 9.86 -2.62 -5.32
N PHE A 209 8.58 -2.35 -5.59
CA PHE A 209 7.72 -3.34 -6.25
C PHE A 209 8.17 -3.65 -7.68
N ALA A 210 8.60 -2.62 -8.41
CA ALA A 210 9.17 -2.77 -9.75
C ALA A 210 10.46 -3.60 -9.75
N LEU A 211 11.33 -3.41 -8.77
CA LEU A 211 12.54 -4.22 -8.59
C LEU A 211 12.18 -5.69 -8.34
N ASP A 212 11.20 -5.94 -7.47
CA ASP A 212 10.73 -7.30 -7.20
C ASP A 212 10.14 -7.98 -8.46
N ILE A 213 9.38 -7.23 -9.26
CA ILE A 213 8.84 -7.70 -10.55
C ILE A 213 9.96 -7.97 -11.55
N ALA A 214 10.95 -7.09 -11.66
CA ALA A 214 12.09 -7.25 -12.57
C ALA A 214 12.88 -8.53 -12.27
N VAL A 215 13.07 -8.86 -10.99
CA VAL A 215 13.73 -10.08 -10.52
C VAL A 215 12.84 -11.31 -10.79
N ARG A 216 11.54 -11.21 -10.49
CA ARG A 216 10.60 -12.34 -10.59
C ARG A 216 10.28 -12.71 -12.04
N TYR A 217 10.32 -11.75 -12.96
CA TYR A 217 9.96 -11.92 -14.37
C TYR A 217 11.06 -11.38 -15.30
N PRO A 218 12.10 -12.19 -15.61
CA PRO A 218 13.16 -11.79 -16.55
C PRO A 218 12.64 -11.38 -17.94
N ASP A 219 11.56 -12.02 -18.40
CA ASP A 219 10.80 -11.61 -19.58
C ASP A 219 9.44 -11.02 -19.15
N LEU A 220 9.32 -9.70 -19.15
CA LEU A 220 8.09 -8.99 -18.82
C LEU A 220 6.94 -9.28 -19.81
N GLU A 221 7.22 -9.77 -21.02
CA GLU A 221 6.17 -10.13 -21.99
C GLU A 221 5.31 -11.31 -21.50
N ILE A 222 5.80 -12.10 -20.53
CA ILE A 222 4.99 -13.17 -19.92
C ILE A 222 3.75 -12.63 -19.20
N LEU A 223 3.79 -11.40 -18.71
CA LEU A 223 2.69 -10.76 -18.00
C LEU A 223 1.48 -10.52 -18.91
N LYS A 224 1.72 -10.32 -20.22
CA LYS A 224 0.66 -10.16 -21.22
C LYS A 224 0.03 -11.50 -21.63
N LYS A 225 0.76 -12.60 -21.46
CA LYS A 225 0.38 -13.94 -21.94
C LYS A 225 -0.21 -14.82 -20.84
N SER A 226 0.08 -14.53 -19.56
CA SER A 226 -0.30 -15.34 -18.42
C SER A 226 -1.33 -14.63 -17.54
N PRO A 227 -2.61 -15.07 -17.55
CA PRO A 227 -3.64 -14.51 -16.66
C PRO A 227 -3.27 -14.63 -15.18
N ASN A 228 -2.56 -15.69 -14.80
CA ASN A 228 -2.09 -15.89 -13.43
C ASN A 228 -1.00 -14.88 -13.05
N ALA A 229 -0.07 -14.57 -13.97
CA ALA A 229 0.97 -13.58 -13.72
C ALA A 229 0.36 -12.17 -13.63
N LEU A 230 -0.59 -11.84 -14.50
CA LEU A 230 -1.35 -10.59 -14.44
C LEU A 230 -2.16 -10.46 -13.14
N LYS A 231 -2.79 -11.54 -12.68
CA LYS A 231 -3.51 -11.56 -11.40
C LYS A 231 -2.56 -11.29 -10.23
N LYS A 232 -1.38 -11.90 -10.21
CA LYS A 232 -0.36 -11.65 -9.18
C LYS A 232 0.10 -10.19 -9.21
N LEU A 233 0.34 -9.64 -10.40
CA LEU A 233 0.71 -8.25 -10.57
C LEU A 233 -0.37 -7.29 -10.03
N ASN A 234 -1.65 -7.55 -10.32
CA ASN A 234 -2.74 -6.77 -9.75
C ASN A 234 -2.76 -6.79 -8.21
N HIS A 235 -2.49 -7.95 -7.61
CA HIS A 235 -2.34 -8.04 -6.15
C HIS A 235 -1.12 -7.24 -5.65
N ASP A 236 0.02 -7.33 -6.35
CA ASP A 236 1.21 -6.54 -6.02
C ASP A 236 0.92 -5.01 -6.04
N ILE A 237 0.13 -4.52 -6.99
CA ILE A 237 -0.27 -3.08 -7.03
C ILE A 237 -1.19 -2.71 -5.86
N LEU A 238 -2.11 -3.60 -5.47
CA LEU A 238 -2.99 -3.37 -4.32
C LEU A 238 -2.20 -3.37 -2.99
N ASP A 239 -1.25 -4.30 -2.84
CA ASP A 239 -0.29 -4.35 -1.73
C ASP A 239 0.52 -3.05 -1.64
N ALA A 240 1.01 -2.55 -2.78
CA ALA A 240 1.76 -1.29 -2.87
C ALA A 240 0.93 -0.11 -2.37
N ARG A 241 -0.35 -0.04 -2.73
CA ARG A 241 -1.28 0.99 -2.23
C ARG A 241 -1.53 0.89 -0.73
N GLY A 242 -1.62 -0.34 -0.20
CA GLY A 242 -1.75 -0.59 1.23
C GLY A 242 -0.51 -0.11 2.01
N LEU A 243 0.68 -0.51 1.57
CA LEU A 243 1.95 -0.07 2.14
C LEU A 243 2.11 1.46 2.06
N LEU A 244 1.81 2.06 0.91
CA LEU A 244 1.89 3.51 0.74
C LEU A 244 0.95 4.24 1.70
N THR A 245 -0.27 3.73 1.88
CA THR A 245 -1.21 4.25 2.88
C THR A 245 -0.59 4.22 4.27
N ALA A 246 0.01 3.11 4.68
CA ALA A 246 0.64 3.02 5.98
C ALA A 246 1.79 4.03 6.18
N LEU A 247 2.52 4.38 5.11
CA LEU A 247 3.67 5.28 5.19
C LEU A 247 3.30 6.76 5.39
N PHE A 248 2.18 7.24 4.85
CA PHE A 248 1.77 8.65 5.04
C PHE A 248 0.71 8.84 6.14
N VAL A 249 0.15 7.75 6.66
CA VAL A 249 -0.77 7.80 7.79
C VAL A 249 0.03 7.51 9.06
N ASP A 250 0.63 8.57 9.62
CA ASP A 250 1.51 8.58 10.79
C ASP A 250 1.08 7.57 11.87
N GLY A 251 1.83 6.46 11.98
CA GLY A 251 1.39 5.29 12.74
C GLY A 251 2.16 4.00 12.42
N GLY A 252 1.46 2.87 12.58
CA GLY A 252 1.98 1.53 12.31
C GLY A 252 1.35 0.83 11.12
N PHE A 253 1.91 -0.32 10.77
CA PHE A 253 1.43 -1.20 9.71
C PHE A 253 1.27 -2.63 10.21
N ALA A 254 0.10 -3.25 9.97
CA ALA A 254 -0.18 -4.63 10.34
C ALA A 254 -0.34 -5.50 9.09
N THR A 255 0.58 -6.45 8.86
CA THR A 255 0.59 -7.34 7.69
C THR A 255 1.27 -8.69 8.01
N GLN A 256 0.79 -9.78 7.40
CA GLN A 256 1.44 -11.09 7.44
C GLN A 256 2.37 -11.33 6.24
N GLU A 257 2.38 -10.45 5.24
CA GLU A 257 3.16 -10.64 4.01
C GLU A 257 4.63 -10.29 4.25
N GLU A 258 5.53 -11.27 4.17
CA GLU A 258 6.98 -11.08 4.40
C GLU A 258 7.60 -10.00 3.50
N LYS A 259 7.16 -9.94 2.23
CA LYS A 259 7.56 -8.90 1.27
C LYS A 259 7.25 -7.50 1.81
N LEU A 260 6.05 -7.31 2.34
CA LEU A 260 5.57 -6.03 2.86
C LEU A 260 6.23 -5.67 4.18
N GLN A 261 6.46 -6.65 5.07
CA GLN A 261 7.22 -6.47 6.31
C GLN A 261 8.65 -5.98 6.03
N ARG A 262 9.31 -6.61 5.04
CA ARG A 262 10.64 -6.21 4.58
C ARG A 262 10.66 -4.79 4.03
N PHE A 263 9.73 -4.46 3.13
CA PHE A 263 9.64 -3.11 2.56
C PHE A 263 9.30 -2.04 3.61
N TRP A 264 8.41 -2.34 4.56
CA TRP A 264 8.13 -1.44 5.68
C TRP A 264 9.38 -1.16 6.50
N THR A 265 10.14 -2.19 6.87
CA THR A 265 11.36 -2.05 7.68
C THR A 265 12.43 -1.22 6.95
N LEU A 266 12.51 -1.32 5.63
CA LEU A 266 13.41 -0.51 4.81
C LEU A 266 12.98 0.97 4.74
N LEU A 267 11.68 1.23 4.58
CA LEU A 267 11.15 2.58 4.35
C LEU A 267 10.86 3.36 5.63
N ASN A 268 10.57 2.65 6.72
CA ASN A 268 10.20 3.19 8.03
C ASN A 268 10.77 2.30 9.17
N PRO A 269 12.10 2.32 9.38
CA PRO A 269 12.79 1.41 10.30
C PRO A 269 12.37 1.57 11.77
N ASP A 270 11.96 2.79 12.16
CA ASP A 270 11.47 3.09 13.51
C ASP A 270 9.95 2.95 13.64
N GLY A 271 9.27 2.59 12.55
CA GLY A 271 7.82 2.46 12.49
C GLY A 271 7.30 1.17 13.12
N LEU A 272 6.14 1.23 13.76
CA LEU A 272 5.49 0.05 14.32
C LEU A 272 5.08 -0.93 13.21
N LEU A 273 5.63 -2.15 13.27
CA LEU A 273 5.22 -3.28 12.43
C LEU A 273 4.54 -4.36 13.27
N VAL A 274 3.30 -4.70 12.94
CA VAL A 274 2.55 -5.79 13.58
C VAL A 274 2.51 -6.98 12.64
N SER A 275 3.45 -7.92 12.83
CA SER A 275 3.67 -9.05 11.92
C SER A 275 3.02 -10.37 12.37
N LYS A 276 2.49 -10.45 13.58
CA LYS A 276 1.75 -11.61 14.12
C LYS A 276 0.59 -11.11 14.99
N PRO A 277 -0.59 -11.76 14.95
CA PRO A 277 -1.63 -11.49 15.94
C PRO A 277 -1.12 -11.86 17.33
N ASN A 278 -1.66 -11.27 18.38
CA ASN A 278 -1.23 -11.59 19.74
C ASN A 278 -1.65 -13.03 20.04
N THR A 279 -0.69 -13.95 20.00
CA THR A 279 -0.90 -15.28 20.56
C THR A 279 -0.97 -15.11 22.07
N THR A 280 -2.14 -15.29 22.67
CA THR A 280 -2.27 -15.45 24.11
C THR A 280 -1.31 -16.55 24.56
N PRO A 281 -0.46 -16.34 25.57
CA PRO A 281 0.42 -17.39 26.07
C PRO A 281 -0.45 -18.46 26.76
N GLY A 282 -0.76 -19.53 26.04
CA GLY A 282 -1.57 -20.63 26.56
C GLY A 282 -2.25 -21.38 25.43
N ASP A 283 -1.45 -22.12 24.66
CA ASP A 283 -1.84 -23.34 23.93
C ASP A 283 -0.54 -23.89 23.32
N SER A 284 0.31 -24.44 24.19
CA SER A 284 1.45 -25.30 23.87
C SER A 284 1.20 -26.68 24.45
#